data_AF-A0A485B605-F1
#
_entry.id   AF-A0A485B605-F1
#
_cell.length_a   1.000
_cell.length_b   1.000
_cell.length_c   1.000
_cell.angle_alpha   90.00
_cell.angle_beta   90.00
_cell.angle_gamma   90.00
#
_symmetry.space_group_name_H-M   'P 1'
#
loop_
_entity.id
_entity.type
_entity.pdbx_description
1 polymer ?
#
loop_
_entity_poly.entity_id
_entity_poly.type
_entity_poly.pdbx_seq_one_letter_code
_entity_poly.pdbx_strand_id
1 'polypeptide(L)' 'MPGFKVQAIDTIAAGDTFNGALMTALLEKTPLAEALRFAHAAAAIAVTRKGAQPSVPWRKEIDEFLGQQG' A
#
# COMPACT_ATOMS: atom_id res chain seq x y z
N MET A 1 7.53 -10.20 -6.55
CA MET A 1 6.73 -9.29 -7.40
C MET A 1 7.26 -7.87 -7.18
N PRO A 2 7.47 -7.05 -8.23
CA PRO A 2 7.97 -5.69 -8.07
C PRO A 2 6.92 -4.75 -7.42
N GLY A 3 7.39 -3.65 -6.83
CA GLY A 3 6.55 -2.57 -6.29
C GLY A 3 6.13 -1.55 -7.36
N PHE A 4 5.34 -0.55 -6.95
CA PHE A 4 4.94 0.56 -7.81
C PHE A 4 6.00 1.65 -7.82
N LYS A 5 6.30 2.18 -9.00
CA LYS A 5 7.22 3.31 -9.14
C LYS A 5 6.48 4.61 -8.79
N VAL A 6 6.96 5.29 -7.76
CA VAL A 6 6.42 6.56 -7.26
C VAL A 6 7.55 7.52 -6.89
N GLN A 7 7.25 8.82 -6.84
CA GLN A 7 8.19 9.81 -6.31
C GLN A 7 8.03 9.88 -4.79
N ALA A 8 8.98 9.31 -4.05
CA ALA A 8 8.94 9.35 -2.59
C ALA A 8 9.18 10.78 -2.06
N ILE A 9 8.40 11.15 -1.04
CA ILE A 9 8.54 12.40 -0.26
C ILE A 9 9.10 12.07 1.13
N ASP A 10 8.60 11.02 1.78
CA ASP A 10 9.02 10.56 3.11
C ASP A 10 8.77 9.05 3.20
N THR A 11 9.78 8.25 3.57
CA THR A 11 9.67 6.78 3.56
C THR A 11 9.25 6.19 4.90
N ILE A 12 9.01 7.02 5.92
CA ILE A 12 8.57 6.55 7.24
C ILE A 12 7.23 5.82 7.13
N ALA A 13 7.04 4.76 7.93
CA ALA A 13 5.85 3.89 7.97
C ALA A 13 5.53 3.09 6.70
N ALA A 14 6.37 3.10 5.67
CA ALA A 14 6.15 2.29 4.46
C ALA A 14 6.06 0.78 4.77
N GLY A 15 6.95 0.27 5.64
CA GLY A 15 6.96 -1.14 6.04
C GLY A 15 5.77 -1.53 6.92
N ASP A 16 5.39 -0.68 7.88
CA ASP A 16 4.22 -0.91 8.72
C ASP A 16 2.93 -0.90 7.90
N THR A 17 2.82 0.05 6.96
CA THR A 17 1.70 0.14 6.02
C THR A 17 1.63 -1.11 5.14
N PHE A 18 2.76 -1.57 4.61
CA PHE A 18 2.84 -2.81 3.83
C PHE A 18 2.33 -4.00 4.64
N ASN A 19 2.86 -4.22 5.85
CA ASN A 19 2.50 -5.37 6.68
C ASN A 19 1.04 -5.33 7.11
N GLY A 20 0.54 -4.16 7.51
CA GLY A 20 -0.87 -3.97 7.87
C GLY A 20 -1.80 -4.29 6.70
N ALA A 21 -1.53 -3.70 5.53
CA ALA A 21 -2.32 -3.94 4.32
C ALA A 21 -2.23 -5.40 3.84
N LEU A 22 -1.06 -6.03 3.90
CA LEU A 22 -0.87 -7.45 3.57
C LEU A 22 -1.73 -8.34 4.47
N MET A 23 -1.67 -8.12 5.79
CA MET A 23 -2.45 -8.90 6.74
C MET A 23 -3.95 -8.69 6.54
N THR A 24 -4.40 -7.46 6.30
CA THR A 24 -5.81 -7.18 5.95
C THR A 24 -6.25 -8.01 4.74
N ALA A 25 -5.50 -7.97 3.64
CA ALA A 25 -5.87 -8.70 2.42
C ALA A 25 -5.85 -10.24 2.61
N LEU A 26 -4.88 -10.77 3.35
CA LEU A 26 -4.82 -12.20 3.67
C LEU A 26 -5.98 -12.65 4.57
N LEU A 27 -6.37 -11.84 5.55
CA LEU A 27 -7.54 -12.11 6.41
C LEU A 27 -8.87 -12.03 5.63
N GLU A 28 -8.91 -11.21 4.57
CA GLU A 28 -9.99 -11.18 3.57
C GLU A 28 -9.98 -12.39 2.61
N LYS A 29 -9.06 -13.34 2.79
CA LYS A 29 -8.87 -14.53 1.93
C LYS A 29 -8.47 -14.20 0.50
N THR A 30 -7.86 -13.05 0.29
CA THR A 30 -7.30 -12.65 -1.01
C THR A 30 -6.11 -13.55 -1.38
N PRO A 31 -5.97 -14.01 -2.64
CA PRO A 31 -4.80 -14.75 -3.08
C PRO A 31 -3.50 -14.00 -2.78
N LEU A 32 -2.44 -14.72 -2.39
CA LEU A 32 -1.18 -14.10 -1.93
C LEU A 32 -0.60 -13.08 -2.92
N ALA A 33 -0.66 -13.35 -4.23
CA ALA A 33 -0.16 -12.43 -5.25
C ALA A 33 -0.93 -11.10 -5.27
N GLU A 34 -2.26 -11.16 -5.14
CA GLU A 34 -3.13 -9.98 -5.08
C GLU A 34 -2.97 -9.24 -3.75
N ALA A 35 -2.83 -9.97 -2.64
CA ALA A 35 -2.56 -9.40 -1.32
C ALA A 35 -1.22 -8.64 -1.30
N LEU A 36 -0.17 -9.18 -1.93
CA LEU A 36 1.11 -8.49 -2.12
C LEU A 36 0.96 -7.23 -2.98
N ARG A 37 0.11 -7.27 -4.02
CA ARG A 37 -0.13 -6.11 -4.90
C ARG A 37 -0.85 -5.00 -4.13
N PHE A 38 -1.84 -5.36 -3.32
CA PHE A 38 -2.55 -4.46 -2.43
C PHE A 38 -1.61 -3.80 -1.41
N ALA A 39 -0.76 -4.59 -0.76
CA ALA A 39 0.22 -4.11 0.21
C ALA A 39 1.27 -3.17 -0.42
N HIS A 40 1.76 -3.48 -1.63
CA HIS A 40 2.64 -2.59 -2.38
C HIS A 40 1.97 -1.27 -2.75
N ALA A 41 0.68 -1.29 -3.11
CA ALA A 41 -0.05 -0.06 -3.40
C ALA A 41 -0.21 0.81 -2.14
N ALA A 42 -0.55 0.21 -1.01
CA ALA A 42 -0.66 0.93 0.25
C ALA A 42 0.68 1.60 0.64
N ALA A 43 1.79 0.86 0.55
CA ALA A 43 3.12 1.39 0.83
C ALA A 43 3.55 2.46 -0.18
N ALA A 44 3.23 2.29 -1.46
CA ALA A 44 3.52 3.27 -2.51
C ALA A 44 2.80 4.61 -2.26
N ILE A 45 1.55 4.57 -1.78
CA ILE A 45 0.83 5.79 -1.40
C ILE A 45 1.46 6.41 -0.14
N ALA A 46 1.77 5.60 0.88
CA ALA A 46 2.35 6.10 2.13
C ALA A 46 3.63 6.90 1.89
N VAL A 47 4.54 6.41 1.03
CA VAL A 47 5.80 7.11 0.76
C VAL A 47 5.66 8.45 0.02
N THR A 48 4.47 8.76 -0.51
CA THR A 48 4.15 10.03 -1.17
C THR A 48 3.55 11.08 -0.23
N ARG A 49 3.44 10.77 1.07
CA ARG A 49 2.86 11.63 2.12
C ARG A 49 3.89 11.82 3.23
N LYS A 50 3.77 12.90 4.02
CA LYS A 50 4.66 13.16 5.16
C LYS A 50 4.14 12.50 6.43
N GLY A 51 5.06 12.01 7.26
CA GLY A 51 4.77 11.48 8.59
C GLY A 51 4.41 10.00 8.62
N ALA A 52 4.44 9.40 9.81
CA ALA A 52 4.20 7.97 10.02
C ALA A 52 2.71 7.59 9.88
N GLN A 53 1.99 7.45 10.99
CA GLN A 53 0.56 7.10 10.95
C GLN A 53 -0.31 8.02 10.05
N PRO A 54 -0.07 9.35 9.95
CA PRO A 54 -0.83 10.20 9.04
C PRO A 54 -0.65 9.90 7.54
N SER A 55 0.42 9.19 7.14
CA SER A 55 0.63 8.81 5.73
C SER A 55 -0.12 7.53 5.35
N VAL A 56 -0.58 6.73 6.31
CA VAL A 56 -1.25 5.45 6.05
C VAL A 56 -2.54 5.69 5.27
N PRO A 57 -2.70 5.09 4.06
CA PRO A 57 -3.88 5.30 3.24
C PRO A 57 -5.10 4.53 3.73
N TRP A 58 -6.27 5.05 3.42
CA TRP A 58 -7.54 4.36 3.59
C TRP A 58 -7.79 3.35 2.47
N ARG A 59 -8.62 2.33 2.73
CA ARG A 59 -8.98 1.27 1.76
C ARG A 59 -9.34 1.83 0.38
N LYS A 60 -10.24 2.82 0.34
CA LYS A 60 -10.70 3.46 -0.90
C LYS A 60 -9.56 4.05 -1.73
N GLU A 61 -8.57 4.65 -1.09
CA GLU A 61 -7.42 5.26 -1.78
C GLU A 61 -6.53 4.18 -2.40
N ILE A 62 -6.38 3.03 -1.74
CA ILE A 62 -5.63 1.88 -2.26
C ILE A 62 -6.37 1.30 -3.48
N ASP A 63 -7.69 1.12 -3.38
CA ASP A 63 -8.50 0.59 -4.47
C ASP A 63 -8.49 1.53 -5.70
N GLU A 64 -8.61 2.83 -5.49
CA GLU A 64 -8.51 3.86 -6.54
C GLU A 64 -7.12 3.86 -7.20
N PHE A 65 -6.05 3.78 -6.41
CA PHE A 65 -4.69 3.69 -6.93
C PHE A 65 -4.51 2.44 -7.80
N LEU A 66 -5.00 1.28 -7.36
CA LEU A 66 -4.92 0.03 -8.13
C LEU A 66 -5.73 0.07 -9.42
N GLY A 67 -6.86 0.79 -9.45
CA GLY A 67 -7.70 0.99 -10.64
C GLY A 67 -7.06 1.89 -11.69
N GLN A 68 -6.17 2.80 -11.29
CA GLN A 68 -5.40 3.66 -12.20
C GLN A 68 -4.15 2.97 -12.77
N GLN A 69 -3.67 1.91 -12.11
CA GLN A 69 -2.45 1.17 -12.45
C GLN A 69 -2.74 -0.11 -13.25
N GLY A 70 -3.67 0.00 -14.22
CA GLY A 70 -4.09 -1.09 -15.11
C GLY A 70 -2.93 -1.76 -15.84
#